data_AF-A0A533WGA9-F1
#
_entry.id   AF-A0A533WGA9-F1
#
_cell.length_a   1.000
_cell.length_b   1.000
_cell.length_c   1.000
_cell.angle_alpha   90.00
_cell.angle_beta   90.00
_cell.angle_gamma   90.00
#
_symmetry.space_group_name_H-M   'P 1'
#
loop_
_entity.id
_entity.type
_entity.pdbx_description
1 polymer ?
#
loop_
_entity_poly.entity_id
_entity_poly.type
_entity_poly.pdbx_seq_one_letter_code
_entity_poly.pdbx_strand_id
1 'polypeptide(L)'
;MPDLWVAIPDSSLSDEQTRRDKSIKIAQFARACSIFRVKRIYIYQDPLSQFERDDSDLLKTILRYLDTPQYLRKIIYPRMHQLEYAGILHPIKAPHHRPPEDIKRVKAGDVRTGIIAKVKGRLFVEVGLGSLSTGVTR
;
A
#
# COMPACT_ATOMS: atom_id res chain seq x y z
N MET A 1 -19.53 -7.90 -10.32
CA MET A 1 -18.27 -7.96 -11.09
C MET A 1 -17.48 -9.18 -10.62
N PRO A 2 -16.87 -9.95 -11.51
CA PRO A 2 -15.98 -11.04 -11.12
C PRO A 2 -14.74 -10.50 -10.39
N ASP A 3 -14.15 -11.32 -9.53
CA ASP A 3 -12.87 -11.01 -8.90
C ASP A 3 -11.77 -10.94 -9.98
N LEU A 4 -11.07 -9.80 -10.06
CA LEU A 4 -9.98 -9.58 -11.01
C LEU A 4 -8.63 -9.66 -10.31
N TRP A 5 -7.74 -10.53 -10.79
CA TRP A 5 -6.37 -10.67 -10.32
C TRP A 5 -5.39 -10.35 -11.46
N VAL A 6 -4.23 -9.79 -11.12
CA VAL A 6 -3.17 -9.44 -12.09
C VAL A 6 -1.88 -10.12 -11.65
N ALA A 7 -1.15 -10.70 -12.60
CA ALA A 7 0.20 -11.22 -12.39
C ALA A 7 1.20 -10.29 -13.09
N ILE A 8 2.21 -9.84 -12.35
CA ILE A 8 3.27 -8.94 -12.81
C ILE A 8 4.61 -9.66 -12.63
N PRO A 9 5.43 -9.83 -13.68
CA PRO A 9 6.77 -10.37 -13.48
C PRO A 9 7.62 -9.36 -12.70
N ASP A 10 8.53 -9.85 -11.84
CA ASP A 10 9.52 -9.00 -11.19
C ASP A 10 10.45 -8.29 -12.18
N SER A 11 10.55 -8.81 -13.40
CA SER A 11 11.25 -8.21 -14.54
C SER A 11 10.59 -6.97 -15.16
N SER A 12 9.38 -6.58 -14.71
CA SER A 12 8.60 -5.47 -15.32
C SER A 12 9.26 -4.09 -15.25
N LEU A 13 10.42 -3.96 -14.60
CA LEU A 13 11.14 -2.72 -14.37
C LEU A 13 12.49 -2.63 -15.13
N SER A 14 12.89 -3.65 -15.91
CA SER A 14 14.23 -3.69 -16.56
C SER A 14 14.49 -2.58 -17.55
N ASP A 15 13.44 -2.13 -18.21
CA ASP A 15 13.48 -1.11 -19.24
C ASP A 15 13.71 0.29 -18.67
N GLU A 16 13.57 0.45 -17.36
CA GLU A 16 13.78 1.72 -16.66
C GLU A 16 15.19 1.81 -16.07
N GLN A 17 15.91 2.87 -16.42
CA GLN A 17 17.31 3.04 -16.02
C GLN A 17 17.47 3.58 -14.59
N THR A 18 16.55 4.44 -14.15
CA THR A 18 16.67 5.12 -12.86
C THR A 18 15.64 4.60 -11.86
N ARG A 19 16.00 4.60 -10.56
CA ARG A 19 15.08 4.27 -9.47
C ARG A 19 13.85 5.17 -9.44
N ARG A 20 14.01 6.44 -9.87
CA ARG A 20 12.91 7.40 -9.99
C ARG A 20 11.89 6.92 -11.02
N ASP A 21 12.35 6.54 -12.21
CA ASP A 21 11.48 6.12 -13.31
C ASP A 21 10.81 4.77 -12.99
N LYS A 22 11.56 3.82 -12.40
CA LYS A 22 11.01 2.58 -11.83
C LYS A 22 9.87 2.89 -10.84
N SER A 23 10.07 3.84 -9.93
CA SER A 23 9.06 4.23 -8.94
C SER A 23 7.79 4.80 -9.60
N ILE A 24 7.93 5.64 -10.63
CA ILE A 24 6.82 6.21 -11.40
C ILE A 24 6.05 5.09 -12.12
N LYS A 25 6.75 4.16 -12.76
CA LYS A 25 6.17 3.01 -13.46
C LYS A 25 5.38 2.11 -12.51
N ILE A 26 5.93 1.80 -11.34
CA ILE A 26 5.21 1.03 -10.31
C ILE A 26 3.93 1.74 -9.88
N ALA A 27 3.98 3.06 -9.70
CA ALA A 27 2.78 3.82 -9.39
C ALA A 27 1.73 3.61 -10.50
N GLN A 28 2.13 3.66 -11.78
CA GLN A 28 1.20 3.52 -12.90
C GLN A 28 0.47 2.17 -12.87
N PHE A 29 1.18 1.09 -12.55
CA PHE A 29 0.58 -0.22 -12.30
C PHE A 29 -0.46 -0.16 -11.18
N ALA A 30 -0.11 0.48 -10.07
CA ALA A 30 -0.95 0.59 -8.90
C ALA A 30 -2.26 1.37 -9.20
N ARG A 31 -2.17 2.48 -9.95
CA ARG A 31 -3.33 3.26 -10.38
C ARG A 31 -4.20 2.50 -11.35
N ALA A 32 -3.63 1.83 -12.34
CA ALA A 32 -4.40 0.98 -13.25
C ALA A 32 -5.15 -0.10 -12.45
N CYS A 33 -4.47 -0.79 -11.54
CA CYS A 33 -5.07 -1.80 -10.67
C CYS A 33 -6.23 -1.23 -9.84
N SER A 34 -6.08 -0.02 -9.29
CA SER A 34 -7.15 0.62 -8.53
C SER A 34 -8.35 1.03 -9.38
N ILE A 35 -8.14 1.53 -10.61
CA ILE A 35 -9.21 1.91 -11.53
C ILE A 35 -10.06 0.69 -11.90
N PHE A 36 -9.39 -0.42 -12.21
CA PHE A 36 -10.05 -1.67 -12.60
C PHE A 36 -10.48 -2.53 -11.40
N ARG A 37 -10.35 -2.04 -10.17
CA ARG A 37 -10.71 -2.75 -8.93
C ARG A 37 -10.07 -4.15 -8.84
N VAL A 38 -8.79 -4.23 -9.22
CA VAL A 38 -7.99 -5.45 -9.06
C VAL A 38 -7.91 -5.79 -7.58
N LYS A 39 -8.28 -7.03 -7.24
CA LYS A 39 -8.38 -7.50 -5.86
C LYS A 39 -7.05 -8.03 -5.34
N ARG A 40 -6.22 -8.57 -6.24
CA ARG A 40 -4.90 -9.15 -5.91
C ARG A 40 -3.91 -8.93 -7.04
N ILE A 41 -2.69 -8.53 -6.67
CA ILE A 41 -1.53 -8.46 -7.55
C ILE A 41 -0.58 -9.57 -7.12
N TYR A 42 -0.27 -10.49 -8.02
CA TYR A 42 0.75 -11.52 -7.85
C TYR A 42 2.04 -11.06 -8.51
N ILE A 43 3.14 -11.09 -7.78
CA ILE A 43 4.47 -10.80 -8.34
C ILE A 43 5.19 -12.15 -8.44
N TYR A 44 5.53 -12.55 -9.65
CA TYR A 44 6.21 -13.82 -9.92
C TYR A 44 7.63 -13.58 -10.42
N GLN A 45 8.49 -14.55 -10.17
CA GLN A 45 9.88 -14.50 -10.60
C GLN A 45 9.98 -14.85 -12.09
N ASP A 46 10.56 -13.97 -12.88
CA ASP A 46 10.92 -14.24 -14.26
C ASP A 46 12.28 -14.97 -14.32
N PRO A 47 12.35 -16.21 -14.85
CA PRO A 47 13.58 -16.98 -14.89
C PRO A 47 14.58 -16.50 -15.97
N LEU A 48 14.13 -15.75 -16.98
CA LEU A 48 14.96 -15.29 -18.10
C LEU A 48 15.73 -14.00 -17.78
N SER A 49 15.70 -13.63 -16.51
CA SER A 49 15.78 -12.26 -16.07
C SER A 49 17.07 -12.14 -15.23
N GLN A 50 18.05 -11.37 -15.71
CA GLN A 50 19.30 -11.08 -14.97
C GLN A 50 19.09 -9.93 -13.95
N PHE A 51 18.06 -10.02 -13.11
CA PHE A 51 17.58 -8.88 -12.34
C PHE A 51 18.31 -8.72 -11.01
N GLU A 52 18.45 -7.46 -10.61
CA GLU A 52 18.79 -7.08 -9.24
C GLU A 52 17.60 -7.46 -8.35
N ARG A 53 17.83 -8.26 -7.30
CA ARG A 53 16.78 -8.62 -6.30
C ARG A 53 16.05 -7.39 -5.75
N ASP A 54 16.73 -6.25 -5.77
CA ASP A 54 16.26 -4.95 -5.32
C ASP A 54 15.02 -4.45 -6.10
N ASP A 55 14.86 -4.81 -7.37
CA ASP A 55 13.70 -4.38 -8.18
C ASP A 55 12.40 -5.04 -7.75
N SER A 56 12.44 -6.34 -7.42
CA SER A 56 11.29 -7.06 -6.86
C SER A 56 10.85 -6.40 -5.54
N ASP A 57 11.81 -6.05 -4.69
CA ASP A 57 11.53 -5.45 -3.39
C ASP A 57 11.03 -4.02 -3.53
N LEU A 58 11.56 -3.25 -4.48
CA LEU A 58 11.05 -1.92 -4.84
C LEU A 58 9.59 -2.00 -5.33
N LEU A 59 9.30 -2.90 -6.27
CA LEU A 59 7.96 -3.16 -6.81
C LEU A 59 6.97 -3.49 -5.68
N LYS A 60 7.29 -4.48 -4.85
CA LYS A 60 6.47 -4.91 -3.71
C LYS A 60 6.25 -3.76 -2.73
N THR A 61 7.31 -3.03 -2.38
CA THR A 61 7.26 -1.98 -1.37
C THR A 61 6.39 -0.81 -1.83
N ILE A 62 6.58 -0.33 -3.07
CA ILE A 62 5.81 0.82 -3.58
C ILE A 62 4.35 0.45 -3.80
N LEU A 63 4.03 -0.74 -4.33
CA LEU A 63 2.64 -1.19 -4.48
C LEU A 63 1.92 -1.23 -3.12
N ARG A 64 2.56 -1.83 -2.10
CA ARG A 64 1.99 -1.89 -0.75
C ARG A 64 1.88 -0.50 -0.13
N TYR A 65 2.89 0.35 -0.30
CA TYR A 65 2.87 1.72 0.20
C TYR A 65 1.70 2.51 -0.37
N LEU A 66 1.48 2.43 -1.68
CA LEU A 66 0.39 3.12 -2.34
C LEU A 66 -0.98 2.55 -1.94
N ASP A 67 -1.12 1.23 -1.79
CA ASP A 67 -2.35 0.60 -1.31
C ASP A 67 -2.65 0.89 0.18
N THR A 68 -1.64 1.24 0.97
CA THR A 68 -1.81 1.55 2.39
C THR A 68 -2.50 2.91 2.60
N PRO A 69 -3.56 2.98 3.44
CA PRO A 69 -4.20 4.25 3.80
C PRO A 69 -3.21 5.26 4.40
N GLN A 70 -3.41 6.55 4.07
CA GLN A 70 -2.43 7.60 4.39
C GLN A 70 -2.10 7.72 5.88
N TYR A 71 -3.08 7.52 6.78
CA TYR A 71 -2.87 7.59 8.23
C TYR A 71 -2.02 6.43 8.78
N LEU A 72 -1.95 5.29 8.08
CA LEU A 72 -1.13 4.14 8.49
C LEU A 72 0.29 4.18 7.93
N ARG A 73 0.53 4.95 6.86
CA ARG A 73 1.83 4.94 6.16
C ARG A 73 2.99 5.31 7.08
N LYS A 74 2.81 6.31 7.95
CA LYS A 74 3.85 6.74 8.91
C LYS A 74 4.21 5.67 9.95
N ILE A 75 3.30 4.72 10.20
CA ILE A 75 3.49 3.65 11.18
C ILE A 75 4.14 2.44 10.52
N ILE A 76 3.68 2.07 9.32
CA ILE A 76 4.13 0.87 8.61
C ILE A 76 5.48 1.09 7.91
N TYR A 77 5.70 2.28 7.34
CA TYR A 77 6.86 2.56 6.51
C TYR A 77 7.77 3.56 7.23
N PRO A 78 8.85 3.09 7.88
CA PRO A 78 9.90 3.98 8.35
C PRO A 78 10.60 4.64 7.15
N ARG A 79 11.62 5.47 7.41
CA ARG A 79 12.45 5.99 6.32
C ARG A 79 13.15 4.83 5.62
N MET A 80 12.69 4.51 4.42
CA MET A 80 13.18 3.44 3.56
C MET A 80 13.74 4.03 2.28
N HIS A 81 14.86 3.52 1.81
CA HIS A 81 15.48 3.99 0.57
C HIS A 81 14.55 3.76 -0.64
N GLN A 82 13.81 2.64 -0.66
CA GLN A 82 12.82 2.31 -1.69
C GLN A 82 11.70 3.36 -1.84
N LEU A 83 11.48 4.19 -0.81
CA LEU A 83 10.44 5.21 -0.76
C LEU A 83 11.00 6.63 -0.84
N GLU A 84 12.25 6.81 -1.26
CA GLU A 84 12.87 8.14 -1.41
C GLU A 84 12.08 9.05 -2.38
N TYR A 85 11.46 8.46 -3.40
CA TYR A 85 10.63 9.16 -4.38
C TYR A 85 9.13 9.11 -4.07
N ALA A 86 8.74 8.74 -2.85
CA ALA A 86 7.32 8.61 -2.46
C ALA A 86 6.52 9.91 -2.67
N GLY A 87 7.17 11.07 -2.62
CA GLY A 87 6.53 12.38 -2.79
C GLY A 87 6.05 12.68 -4.21
N ILE A 88 6.58 11.99 -5.23
CA ILE A 88 6.18 12.18 -6.64
C ILE A 88 5.24 11.09 -7.16
N LEU A 89 4.96 10.06 -6.35
CA LEU A 89 4.06 8.99 -6.74
C LEU A 89 2.64 9.51 -6.80
N HIS A 90 1.92 9.18 -7.88
CA HIS A 90 0.54 9.61 -7.99
C HIS A 90 -0.34 8.88 -6.95
N PRO A 91 -1.31 9.58 -6.36
CA PRO A 91 -2.19 8.99 -5.38
C PRO A 91 -3.10 7.95 -6.03
N ILE A 92 -3.37 6.90 -5.27
CA ILE A 92 -4.44 5.96 -5.55
C ILE A 92 -5.68 6.41 -4.79
N LYS A 93 -6.87 6.25 -5.38
CA LYS A 93 -8.15 6.48 -4.70
C LYS A 93 -8.89 5.15 -4.60
N ALA A 94 -8.68 4.47 -3.49
CA ALA A 94 -9.40 3.24 -3.17
C ALA A 94 -10.39 3.45 -2.01
N PRO A 95 -11.47 2.64 -1.89
CA PRO A 95 -12.49 2.83 -0.85
C PRO A 95 -11.96 2.81 0.59
N HIS A 96 -10.83 2.12 0.83
CA HIS A 96 -10.15 2.07 2.12
C HIS A 96 -9.25 3.28 2.40
N HIS A 97 -8.99 4.15 1.42
CA HIS A 97 -8.24 5.40 1.59
C HIS A 97 -9.13 6.53 2.10
N ARG A 98 -9.78 6.28 3.25
CA ARG A 98 -10.55 7.31 3.94
C ARG A 98 -9.60 8.34 4.57
N PRO A 99 -9.92 9.64 4.49
CA PRO A 99 -9.15 10.64 5.21
C PRO A 99 -9.26 10.43 6.73
N PRO A 100 -8.27 10.91 7.50
CA PRO A 100 -8.40 11.02 8.95
C PRO A 100 -9.64 11.83 9.31
N GLU A 101 -10.34 11.44 10.37
CA GLU A 101 -11.57 12.09 10.79
C GLU A 101 -11.65 12.14 12.32
N ASP A 102 -12.37 13.12 12.86
CA ASP A 102 -12.65 13.18 14.29
C ASP A 102 -13.60 12.04 14.67
N ILE A 103 -13.29 11.33 15.76
CA ILE A 103 -14.11 10.25 16.28
C ILE A 103 -15.57 10.66 16.48
N LYS A 104 -15.84 11.94 16.79
CA LYS A 104 -17.21 12.48 16.95
C LYS A 104 -18.04 12.47 15.68
N ARG A 105 -17.40 12.37 14.50
CA ARG A 105 -18.06 12.34 13.19
C ARG A 105 -18.21 10.92 12.64
N VAL A 106 -17.58 9.94 13.28
CA VAL A 106 -17.68 8.53 12.91
C VAL A 106 -19.08 8.00 13.25
N LYS A 107 -19.73 7.37 12.28
CA LYS A 107 -21.06 6.77 12.43
C LYS A 107 -20.94 5.25 12.52
N ALA A 108 -21.92 4.62 13.17
CA ALA A 108 -22.04 3.17 13.16
C ALA A 108 -22.09 2.65 11.71
N GLY A 109 -21.27 1.65 11.40
CA GLY A 109 -21.10 1.12 10.04
C GLY A 109 -19.93 1.71 9.25
N ASP A 110 -19.16 2.66 9.80
CA ASP A 110 -17.89 3.11 9.20
C ASP A 110 -16.85 1.97 9.23
N VAL A 111 -16.40 1.55 8.05
CA VAL A 111 -15.37 0.51 7.89
C VAL A 111 -14.04 1.18 7.55
N ARG A 112 -13.05 0.97 8.42
CA ARG A 112 -11.68 1.48 8.27
C ARG A 112 -10.66 0.35 8.40
N THR A 113 -9.53 0.52 7.73
CA THR A 113 -8.38 -0.36 7.91
C THR A 113 -7.62 0.07 9.16
N GLY A 114 -7.13 -0.89 9.94
CA GLY A 114 -6.37 -0.59 11.14
C GLY A 114 -5.21 -1.53 11.37
N ILE A 115 -4.26 -1.07 12.18
CA ILE A 115 -3.13 -1.87 12.67
C ILE A 115 -3.36 -2.19 14.13
N ILE A 116 -3.14 -3.45 14.50
CA ILE A 116 -3.19 -3.89 15.89
C ILE A 116 -1.87 -3.51 16.57
N ALA A 117 -1.98 -2.76 17.68
CA ALA A 117 -0.86 -2.36 18.52
C ALA A 117 -1.05 -2.94 19.93
N LYS A 118 0.02 -3.53 20.50
CA LYS A 118 0.00 -4.02 21.88
C LYS A 118 0.64 -2.98 22.81
N VAL A 119 -0.12 -2.43 23.74
CA VAL A 119 0.36 -1.43 24.70
C VAL A 119 0.05 -1.92 26.12
N LYS A 120 1.09 -2.05 26.95
CA LYS A 120 0.98 -2.48 28.37
C LYS A 120 0.12 -3.75 28.56
N GLY A 121 0.31 -4.74 27.68
CA GLY A 121 -0.42 -6.01 27.73
C GLY A 121 -1.83 -6.01 27.12
N ARG A 122 -2.36 -4.85 26.72
CA ARG A 122 -3.67 -4.72 26.05
C ARG A 122 -3.51 -4.50 24.56
N LEU A 123 -4.49 -4.96 23.78
CA LEU A 123 -4.55 -4.75 22.34
C LEU A 123 -5.37 -3.50 22.02
N PHE A 124 -4.83 -2.66 21.16
CA PHE A 124 -5.45 -1.47 20.60
C PHE A 124 -5.39 -1.54 19.08
N VAL A 125 -6.24 -0.79 18.41
CA VAL A 125 -6.27 -0.66 16.95
C VAL A 125 -6.16 0.81 16.59
N GLU A 126 -5.17 1.14 15.78
CA GLU A 126 -4.98 2.46 15.18
C GLU A 126 -5.72 2.50 13.83
N VAL A 127 -6.65 3.44 13.69
CA VAL A 127 -7.56 3.57 12.53
C VAL A 127 -7.63 5.01 11.98
N GLY A 128 -6.72 5.89 12.40
CA GLY A 128 -6.63 7.27 11.90
C GLY A 128 -7.63 8.24 12.53
N LEU A 129 -8.06 7.98 13.77
CA LEU A 129 -9.07 8.78 14.49
C LEU A 129 -8.48 9.64 15.63
N GLY A 130 -7.16 9.84 15.65
CA GLY A 130 -6.48 10.71 16.61
C GLY A 130 -6.33 10.15 18.03
N SER A 131 -6.84 8.94 18.30
CA SER A 131 -6.65 8.20 19.56
C SER A 131 -6.69 6.69 19.32
N LEU A 132 -5.95 5.93 20.15
CA LEU A 132 -5.93 4.46 20.11
C LEU A 132 -7.31 3.93 20.51
N SER A 133 -7.99 3.28 19.56
CA SER A 133 -9.30 2.67 19.80
C SER A 133 -9.15 1.21 20.22
N THR A 134 -10.00 0.69 21.11
CA THR A 134 -10.06 -0.75 21.38
C THR A 134 -10.91 -1.41 20.30
N GLY A 135 -10.28 -2.17 19.41
CA GLY A 135 -10.98 -2.83 18.30
C GLY A 135 -11.76 -4.06 18.76
N VAL A 136 -12.94 -4.26 18.17
CA VAL A 136 -13.66 -5.54 18.16
C VAL A 136 -13.48 -6.13 16.76
N THR A 137 -12.76 -7.23 16.66
CA THR A 137 -12.63 -7.99 15.40
C THR A 137 -13.90 -8.83 15.23
N ARG A 138 -14.65 -8.61 14.15
CA ARG A 138 -15.72 -9.53 13.71
C ARG A 138 -15.17 -10.53 12.72
#